data_AF-A0A2B7WFJ9-F1
#
_entry.id   AF-A0A2B7WFJ9-F1
#
_cell.length_a   1.000
_cell.length_b   1.000
_cell.length_c   1.000
_cell.angle_alpha   90.00
_cell.angle_beta   90.00
_cell.angle_gamma   90.00
#
_symmetry.space_group_name_H-M   'P 1'
#
loop_
_entity.id
_entity.type
_entity.pdbx_description
1 polymer ?
#
loop_
_entity_poly.entity_id
_entity_poly.type
_entity_poly.pdbx_seq_one_letter_code
_entity_poly.pdbx_strand_id
1 'polypeptide(L)'
;MDHPSHPLANHPQLLELCRLLRNSNVVGGLNDVLSQTPTGSSVFLKIEASLCTSPETATLSNDHPAGGSKFLLGYVDLSSHDAASSQLQSRPEDGTIQRTPSTDSFSNHPLTPDSSPNQESDEDEARKRRKVLGGLRPRSEMNSSKLSTSKISLRQVHGDTRFPQRKQPQEPAVPVLEPTSGEKLIRGIWRQIFSGARLSLSEPACPSSFGTFRTINAVCLKYSSLSQSARTLEMIVQAYWVECYEARIAALKLERPSKSATEVRMDAIKEACSILQWKEKELRNKLAIWRGYREIKDAGGWASLAFASSGVYRFCKYRSGFDDAFLSRLQQLRGSFEVAADTLHPEWRQLLEVIGQRSPLQYTGHPHEWVVTENGTSALPLSATYPHIPGDFVFQFIDESTCDRDVFGAEDPRQVPDLDPHTCRQCHQHQSDNVQLNRCMCFPSLYGNPKSPPPLQIFQTKNGKNNGVLTRCELERGTAIGEFVGYITRGIEGMDVMVGGSHERPYQIYQGQMGNFTRFVNHSCRPNCQFQRFYWLGIERIIIVTRGVAADAELTVDYSNHYWEQLDKKCLCGEACCRYSRSGSELE
;
A
#
# COMPACT_ATOMS: atom_id res chain seq x y z
N MET A 1 34.74 39.14 34.31
CA MET A 1 33.43 39.46 34.91
C MET A 1 32.63 40.08 33.77
N ASP A 2 31.71 39.39 33.08
CA ASP A 2 30.89 38.23 33.41
C ASP A 2 30.69 37.36 32.16
N HIS A 3 30.90 36.05 32.26
CA HIS A 3 30.41 35.11 31.26
C HIS A 3 28.91 34.88 31.55
N PRO A 4 28.01 34.91 30.55
CA PRO A 4 26.65 34.47 30.78
C PRO A 4 26.69 32.96 31.02
N SER A 5 26.65 32.54 32.28
CA SER A 5 26.33 31.17 32.64
C SER A 5 24.87 30.92 32.25
N HIS A 6 24.65 30.45 31.03
CA HIS A 6 23.33 30.00 30.62
C HIS A 6 22.93 28.83 31.55
N PRO A 7 21.79 28.92 32.26
CA PRO A 7 21.40 27.88 33.19
C PRO A 7 21.06 26.60 32.42
N LEU A 8 21.62 25.47 32.83
CA LEU A 8 21.34 24.13 32.28
C LEU A 8 19.83 23.80 32.23
N ALA A 9 19.02 24.48 33.06
CA ALA A 9 17.56 24.42 33.05
C ALA A 9 16.93 24.75 31.68
N ASN A 10 17.62 25.50 30.83
CA ASN A 10 17.13 25.88 29.49
C ASN A 10 17.84 25.12 28.36
N HIS A 11 18.63 24.09 28.64
CA HIS A 11 19.32 23.32 27.62
C HIS A 11 18.35 22.38 26.88
N PRO A 12 18.12 22.54 25.57
CA PRO A 12 17.02 21.87 24.86
C PRO A 12 17.15 20.34 24.88
N GLN A 13 18.37 19.81 24.76
CA GLN A 13 18.60 18.36 24.81
C GLN A 13 18.43 17.78 26.22
N LEU A 14 18.67 18.58 27.29
CA LEU A 14 18.45 18.12 28.67
C LEU A 14 16.96 18.14 29.02
N LEU A 15 16.23 19.15 28.55
CA LEU A 15 14.77 19.21 28.69
C LEU A 15 14.09 18.01 28.02
N GLU A 16 14.53 17.66 26.81
CA GLU A 16 14.02 16.49 26.10
C GLU A 16 14.39 15.17 26.82
N LEU A 17 15.62 15.07 27.35
CA LEU A 17 16.02 13.92 28.16
C LEU A 17 15.17 13.78 29.43
N CYS A 18 14.90 14.88 30.14
CA CYS A 18 14.01 14.88 31.31
C CYS A 18 12.59 14.44 30.95
N ARG A 19 12.08 14.89 29.79
CA ARG A 19 10.76 14.51 29.27
C ARG A 19 10.69 13.01 28.95
N LEU A 20 11.71 12.48 28.27
CA LEU A 20 11.79 11.07 27.89
C LEU A 20 11.87 10.15 29.11
N LEU A 21 12.68 10.52 30.11
CA LEU A 21 12.87 9.74 31.33
C LEU A 21 11.80 9.99 32.40
N ARG A 22 10.89 10.96 32.18
CA ARG A 22 9.94 11.47 33.17
C ARG A 22 10.59 11.82 34.52
N ASN A 23 11.83 12.31 34.48
CA ASN A 23 12.62 12.66 35.66
C ASN A 23 13.09 14.10 35.56
N SER A 24 12.45 15.00 36.33
CA SER A 24 12.78 16.42 36.38
C SER A 24 14.02 16.75 37.22
N ASN A 25 14.52 15.79 38.01
CA ASN A 25 15.64 16.02 38.94
C ASN A 25 17.01 15.89 38.26
N VAL A 26 17.05 15.45 37.00
CA VAL A 26 18.31 15.29 36.22
C VAL A 26 19.07 16.62 36.14
N VAL A 27 18.37 17.74 35.90
CA VAL A 27 19.00 19.07 35.83
C VAL A 27 19.55 19.51 37.19
N GLY A 28 18.80 19.26 38.27
CA GLY A 28 19.23 19.60 39.64
C GLY A 28 20.49 18.84 40.05
N GLY A 29 20.52 17.52 39.84
CA GLY A 29 21.68 16.69 40.15
C GLY A 29 22.92 17.05 39.30
N LEU A 30 22.73 17.44 38.04
CA LEU A 30 23.84 17.89 37.19
C LEU A 30 24.42 19.23 37.63
N ASN A 31 23.60 20.18 38.07
CA ASN A 31 24.09 21.45 38.63
C ASN A 31 25.01 21.24 39.84
N ASP A 32 24.62 20.33 40.75
CA ASP A 32 25.40 20.03 41.95
C ASP A 32 26.77 19.41 41.60
N VAL A 33 26.83 18.53 40.59
CA VAL A 33 28.07 17.90 40.12
C VAL A 33 28.94 18.87 39.32
N LEU A 34 28.35 19.72 38.49
CA LEU A 34 29.07 20.68 37.65
C LEU A 34 29.73 21.80 38.48
N SER A 35 29.14 22.14 39.63
CA SER A 35 29.74 23.07 40.61
C SER A 35 31.09 22.60 41.18
N GLN A 36 31.42 21.31 41.00
CA GLN A 36 32.65 20.68 41.51
C GLN A 36 33.71 20.43 40.41
N THR A 37 33.42 20.76 39.15
CA THR A 37 34.35 20.60 38.02
C THR A 37 35.21 21.85 37.79
N PRO A 38 36.52 21.72 37.51
CA PRO A 38 37.40 22.86 37.26
C PRO A 38 37.02 23.63 35.98
N THR A 39 37.07 24.96 36.04
CA THR A 39 36.69 25.87 34.96
C THR A 39 37.68 25.83 33.80
N GLY A 40 37.18 25.53 32.58
CA GLY A 40 37.95 25.65 31.33
C GLY A 40 37.94 24.46 30.37
N SER A 41 37.19 23.39 30.67
CA SER A 41 37.04 22.22 29.77
C SER A 41 35.61 22.08 29.25
N SER A 42 35.43 21.70 27.98
CA SER A 42 34.13 21.32 27.40
C SER A 42 33.55 20.15 28.19
N VAL A 43 32.34 20.32 28.74
CA VAL A 43 31.72 19.30 29.60
C VAL A 43 30.68 18.51 28.81
N PHE A 44 30.80 17.19 28.83
CA PHE A 44 29.88 16.28 28.15
C PHE A 44 29.15 15.40 29.16
N LEU A 45 27.83 15.27 29.01
CA LEU A 45 27.02 14.29 29.72
C LEU A 45 27.02 12.97 28.95
N LYS A 46 27.67 11.93 29.48
CA LYS A 46 27.65 10.58 28.93
C LYS A 46 26.39 9.83 29.37
N ILE A 47 25.69 9.19 28.44
CA ILE A 47 24.46 8.42 28.73
C ILE A 47 24.72 6.94 28.46
N GLU A 48 24.61 6.12 29.49
CA GLU A 48 24.79 4.66 29.41
C GLU A 48 23.50 3.94 29.81
N ALA A 49 23.24 2.79 29.20
CA ALA A 49 22.11 1.93 29.55
C ALA A 49 22.57 0.55 30.01
N SER A 50 21.79 -0.05 30.90
CA SER A 50 21.90 -1.45 31.32
C SER A 50 20.51 -2.06 31.42
N LEU A 51 20.41 -3.36 31.14
CA LEU A 51 19.18 -4.13 31.29
C LEU A 51 19.04 -4.61 32.75
N CYS A 52 17.87 -4.38 33.34
CA CYS A 52 17.53 -4.84 34.70
C CYS A 52 16.22 -5.62 34.69
N THR A 53 16.09 -6.63 35.54
CA THR A 53 14.93 -7.54 35.59
C THR A 53 13.87 -7.16 36.63
N SER A 54 14.12 -6.15 37.48
CA SER A 54 13.16 -5.62 38.45
C SER A 54 13.34 -4.09 38.64
N PRO A 55 12.26 -3.33 38.92
CA PRO A 55 12.34 -1.90 39.24
C PRO A 55 13.17 -1.60 40.50
N GLU A 56 13.18 -2.51 41.48
CA GLU A 56 13.85 -2.31 42.78
C GLU A 56 15.39 -2.36 42.66
N THR A 57 15.90 -3.12 41.68
CA THR A 57 17.34 -3.16 41.34
C THR A 57 17.84 -1.89 40.64
N ALA A 58 16.97 -1.00 40.18
CA ALA A 58 17.37 0.25 39.52
C ALA A 58 17.63 1.41 40.50
N THR A 59 17.18 1.30 41.75
CA THR A 59 17.14 2.41 42.72
C THR A 59 18.19 2.33 43.85
N LEU A 60 19.01 1.28 43.91
CA LEU A 60 20.03 1.10 44.96
C LEU A 60 21.45 1.30 44.39
N SER A 61 22.08 2.41 44.83
CA SER A 61 23.54 2.70 44.88
C SER A 61 24.39 2.56 43.60
N ASN A 62 25.18 3.61 43.32
CA ASN A 62 26.26 3.66 42.32
C ASN A 62 27.43 2.67 42.56
N ASP A 63 27.31 1.74 43.50
CA ASP A 63 28.29 0.71 43.77
C ASP A 63 27.87 -0.61 43.12
N HIS A 64 28.81 -1.17 42.34
CA HIS A 64 28.71 -2.31 41.45
C HIS A 64 27.70 -3.42 41.86
N PRO A 65 26.62 -3.61 41.07
CA PRO A 65 25.98 -4.91 40.93
C PRO A 65 26.70 -5.70 39.85
N ALA A 66 27.28 -6.84 40.24
CA ALA A 66 27.94 -7.77 39.34
C ALA A 66 27.00 -8.27 38.23
N GLY A 67 27.39 -8.09 36.96
CA GLY A 67 26.91 -8.93 35.85
C GLY A 67 26.12 -8.26 34.71
N GLY A 68 25.72 -6.99 34.81
CA GLY A 68 24.99 -6.31 33.72
C GLY A 68 25.93 -5.59 32.74
N SER A 69 25.94 -5.95 31.45
CA SER A 69 26.69 -5.22 30.43
C SER A 69 26.09 -3.82 30.21
N LYS A 70 26.83 -2.77 30.60
CA LYS A 70 26.49 -1.38 30.23
C LYS A 70 26.93 -1.11 28.80
N PHE A 71 26.11 -0.38 28.02
CA PHE A 71 26.50 0.12 26.70
C PHE A 71 26.21 1.61 26.56
N LEU A 72 27.04 2.29 25.78
CA LEU A 72 26.95 3.74 25.54
C LEU A 72 25.78 4.03 24.60
N LEU A 73 24.83 4.83 25.05
CA LEU A 73 23.75 5.34 24.20
C LEU A 73 24.17 6.60 23.44
N GLY A 74 25.03 7.43 24.03
CA GLY A 74 25.54 8.65 23.43
C GLY A 74 26.07 9.64 24.45
N TYR A 75 26.32 10.87 24.01
CA TYR A 75 26.70 11.98 24.88
C TYR A 75 25.99 13.27 24.47
N VAL A 76 25.81 14.17 25.42
CA VAL A 76 25.29 15.53 25.22
C VAL A 76 26.40 16.51 25.56
N ASP A 77 26.74 17.39 24.62
CA ASP A 77 27.66 18.50 24.88
C ASP A 77 26.92 19.60 25.65
N LEU A 78 27.31 19.84 26.89
CA LEU A 78 26.67 20.84 27.76
C LEU A 78 27.18 22.27 27.49
N SER A 79 28.17 22.42 26.61
CA SER A 79 28.71 23.72 26.21
C SER A 79 28.10 24.27 24.92
N SER A 80 27.37 23.45 24.16
CA SER A 80 26.73 23.82 22.89
C SER A 80 25.20 23.87 23.01
N HIS A 81 24.62 25.05 22.84
CA HIS A 81 23.15 25.22 22.82
C HIS A 81 22.50 24.90 21.45
N ASP A 82 23.27 24.40 20.48
CA ASP A 82 22.77 24.04 19.15
C ASP A 82 22.26 22.59 19.11
N ALA A 83 20.96 22.41 18.91
CA ALA A 83 20.33 21.09 18.82
C ALA A 83 20.74 20.27 17.57
N ALA A 84 21.51 20.86 16.65
CA ALA A 84 21.84 20.30 15.34
C ALA A 84 23.25 19.68 15.22
N SER A 85 24.12 19.82 16.23
CA SER A 85 25.53 19.40 16.13
C SER A 85 25.89 18.26 17.08
N SER A 86 25.26 17.10 16.90
CA SER A 86 25.77 15.84 17.46
C SER A 86 25.27 14.63 16.65
N GLN A 87 25.66 14.58 15.38
CA GLN A 87 25.71 13.32 14.61
C GLN A 87 27.16 12.99 14.31
N LEU A 88 27.52 11.70 14.48
CA LEU A 88 28.84 11.13 14.23
C LEU A 88 29.40 11.63 12.89
N GLN A 89 30.49 12.42 12.93
CA GLN A 89 31.37 12.62 11.80
C GLN A 89 32.59 11.71 11.93
N SER A 90 32.68 10.72 11.06
CA SER A 90 33.95 10.11 10.67
C SER A 90 34.80 11.15 9.91
N ARG A 91 36.11 11.16 10.22
CA ARG A 91 37.21 12.05 9.79
C ARG A 91 37.35 12.31 8.25
N PRO A 92 38.20 13.28 7.82
CA PRO A 92 37.87 14.29 6.83
C PRO A 92 38.65 14.15 5.50
N GLU A 93 38.17 14.80 4.45
CA GLU A 93 39.01 15.26 3.34
C GLU A 93 38.71 16.72 2.98
N ASP A 94 39.78 17.32 2.49
CA ASP A 94 40.17 18.73 2.36
C ASP A 94 39.31 19.53 1.38
N GLY A 95 39.22 20.85 1.56
CA GLY A 95 38.51 21.69 0.58
C GLY A 95 38.03 23.07 1.03
N THR A 96 38.99 23.95 1.28
CA THR A 96 38.90 25.42 1.30
C THR A 96 37.83 26.02 0.35
N ILE A 97 37.05 27.02 0.79
CA ILE A 97 36.81 28.31 0.10
C ILE A 97 36.04 29.29 1.01
N GLN A 98 36.42 30.56 0.87
CA GLN A 98 36.22 31.75 1.68
C GLN A 98 34.77 32.21 1.94
N ARG A 99 34.55 32.76 3.16
CA ARG A 99 33.48 33.71 3.46
C ARG A 99 33.87 35.12 3.05
N THR A 100 32.90 35.89 2.58
CA THR A 100 32.86 37.36 2.72
C THR A 100 31.53 37.76 3.37
N PRO A 101 31.49 38.79 4.25
CA PRO A 101 30.31 39.13 5.03
C PRO A 101 29.52 40.28 4.39
N SER A 102 28.19 40.22 4.43
CA SER A 102 27.37 41.45 4.40
C SER A 102 26.13 41.30 5.28
N THR A 103 26.21 42.08 6.36
CA THR A 103 25.19 42.74 7.18
C THR A 103 23.71 42.63 6.80
N ASP A 104 22.94 42.16 7.79
CA ASP A 104 21.59 42.52 8.25
C ASP A 104 20.74 43.52 7.44
N SER A 105 19.48 43.12 7.20
CA SER A 105 18.33 43.87 7.72
C SER A 105 17.05 43.02 7.70
N PHE A 106 16.36 43.02 8.85
CA PHE A 106 15.06 42.39 9.06
C PHE A 106 13.96 43.11 8.26
N SER A 107 13.04 42.36 7.64
CA SER A 107 11.63 42.74 7.61
C SER A 107 10.72 41.51 7.53
N ASN A 108 9.77 41.45 8.47
CA ASN A 108 8.72 40.45 8.56
C ASN A 108 7.62 40.74 7.52
N HIS A 109 7.37 39.83 6.57
CA HIS A 109 6.05 39.58 5.98
C HIS A 109 6.04 38.23 5.22
N PRO A 110 4.94 37.45 5.26
CA PRO A 110 4.84 36.17 4.56
C PRO A 110 4.75 36.38 3.05
N LEU A 111 5.75 35.91 2.31
CA LEU A 111 5.74 35.88 0.84
C LEU A 111 4.86 34.74 0.35
N THR A 112 3.62 35.05 -0.04
CA THR A 112 2.89 34.26 -1.04
C THR A 112 3.60 34.40 -2.40
N PRO A 113 3.78 33.33 -3.19
CA PRO A 113 4.31 33.48 -4.53
C PRO A 113 3.26 34.16 -5.41
N ASP A 114 3.59 35.36 -5.91
CA ASP A 114 2.83 36.02 -6.96
C ASP A 114 2.84 35.15 -8.22
N SER A 115 1.64 34.79 -8.67
CA SER A 115 1.43 34.12 -9.94
C SER A 115 1.71 35.13 -11.04
N SER A 116 2.84 34.98 -11.73
CA SER A 116 3.12 35.77 -12.94
C SER A 116 2.26 35.22 -14.09
N PRO A 117 1.47 36.05 -14.78
CA PRO A 117 0.71 35.62 -15.94
C PRO A 117 1.66 35.49 -17.14
N ASN A 118 1.86 34.28 -17.64
CA ASN A 118 2.53 34.08 -18.92
C ASN A 118 1.65 34.66 -20.03
N GLN A 119 2.18 35.66 -20.73
CA GLN A 119 1.65 36.19 -21.97
C GLN A 119 1.69 35.08 -23.04
N GLU A 120 0.52 34.79 -23.58
CA GLU A 120 0.36 34.12 -24.86
C GLU A 120 0.89 35.04 -25.98
N SER A 121 1.77 34.48 -26.81
CA SER A 121 1.98 34.97 -28.16
C SER A 121 1.86 33.76 -29.09
N ASP A 122 0.68 33.65 -29.71
CA ASP A 122 0.49 32.97 -30.98
C ASP A 122 1.38 33.63 -32.03
N GLU A 123 2.15 32.84 -32.78
CA GLU A 123 2.32 33.04 -34.22
C GLU A 123 2.83 31.76 -34.90
N ASP A 124 2.39 31.65 -36.15
CA ASP A 124 2.02 30.46 -36.90
C ASP A 124 3.13 30.02 -37.90
N GLU A 125 2.84 28.98 -38.68
CA GLU A 125 3.46 28.59 -39.97
C GLU A 125 4.62 27.55 -40.03
N ALA A 126 4.19 26.29 -40.17
CA ALA A 126 4.25 25.49 -41.41
C ALA A 126 5.55 24.88 -42.00
N ARG A 127 5.34 23.62 -42.47
CA ARG A 127 6.05 22.79 -43.48
C ARG A 127 7.31 22.04 -42.96
N LYS A 128 7.47 20.72 -43.13
CA LYS A 128 7.33 19.91 -44.36
C LYS A 128 7.07 18.40 -44.08
N ARG A 129 6.21 17.83 -44.93
CA ARG A 129 6.03 16.38 -45.22
C ARG A 129 7.32 15.74 -45.78
N ARG A 130 7.59 14.47 -45.42
CA ARG A 130 8.24 13.45 -46.30
C ARG A 130 8.03 12.02 -45.75
N LYS A 131 7.07 11.27 -46.30
CA LYS A 131 7.14 10.11 -47.23
C LYS A 131 7.50 8.74 -46.63
N VAL A 132 6.53 7.85 -46.84
CA VAL A 132 6.54 6.37 -46.74
C VAL A 132 7.36 5.76 -47.88
N LEU A 133 8.20 4.77 -47.56
CA LEU A 133 8.62 3.57 -48.32
C LEU A 133 9.13 2.59 -47.23
N GLY A 134 8.91 1.27 -47.18
CA GLY A 134 8.56 0.27 -48.18
C GLY A 134 9.53 -0.91 -48.01
N GLY A 135 9.05 -2.04 -47.45
CA GLY A 135 9.61 -3.39 -47.64
C GLY A 135 10.85 -3.82 -46.85
N LEU A 136 10.72 -4.88 -46.04
CA LEU A 136 11.37 -6.20 -46.21
C LEU A 136 11.35 -6.99 -44.89
N ARG A 137 10.81 -8.21 -44.94
CA ARG A 137 10.89 -9.21 -43.86
C ARG A 137 12.13 -10.07 -44.08
N PRO A 138 12.92 -10.37 -43.04
CA PRO A 138 13.70 -11.60 -42.99
C PRO A 138 12.93 -12.64 -42.18
N ARG A 139 12.60 -13.77 -42.83
CA ARG A 139 12.46 -15.07 -42.15
C ARG A 139 13.84 -15.43 -41.62
N SER A 140 13.95 -15.79 -40.34
CA SER A 140 15.10 -16.56 -39.87
C SER A 140 14.59 -17.86 -39.25
N GLU A 141 15.18 -18.92 -39.75
CA GLU A 141 14.87 -20.32 -39.49
C GLU A 141 15.19 -20.70 -38.04
N MET A 142 14.37 -21.62 -37.55
CA MET A 142 14.47 -22.21 -36.23
C MET A 142 15.52 -23.32 -36.27
N ASN A 143 16.73 -23.04 -35.78
CA ASN A 143 17.70 -24.08 -35.47
C ASN A 143 17.56 -24.50 -34.01
N SER A 144 16.82 -25.58 -33.79
CA SER A 144 16.82 -26.32 -32.53
C SER A 144 18.07 -27.20 -32.45
N SER A 145 19.07 -26.78 -31.68
CA SER A 145 20.12 -27.68 -31.20
C SER A 145 19.68 -28.33 -29.89
N LYS A 146 19.43 -29.65 -29.96
CA LYS A 146 19.20 -30.52 -28.81
C LYS A 146 20.53 -30.80 -28.10
N LEU A 147 20.58 -30.68 -26.77
CA LEU A 147 21.49 -31.49 -25.95
C LEU A 147 20.92 -31.78 -24.54
N SER A 148 20.89 -33.09 -24.23
CA SER A 148 20.75 -33.85 -22.97
C SER A 148 20.06 -33.27 -21.72
N THR A 149 18.78 -33.59 -21.61
CA THR A 149 18.06 -34.24 -20.48
C THR A 149 18.59 -34.13 -19.04
N SER A 150 17.98 -33.23 -18.27
CA SER A 150 17.40 -33.54 -16.95
C SER A 150 15.95 -33.01 -16.90
N LYS A 151 15.04 -33.75 -16.25
CA LYS A 151 13.59 -33.50 -16.27
C LYS A 151 13.19 -32.55 -15.14
N ILE A 152 13.40 -31.25 -15.30
CA ILE A 152 13.12 -30.29 -14.23
C ILE A 152 11.89 -29.44 -14.56
N SER A 153 10.79 -29.58 -13.79
CA SER A 153 9.54 -28.82 -13.87
C SER A 153 9.77 -27.31 -13.73
N LEU A 154 9.53 -26.50 -14.77
CA LEU A 154 9.75 -25.05 -14.71
C LEU A 154 8.66 -24.25 -15.44
N ARG A 155 8.27 -23.10 -14.86
CA ARG A 155 7.72 -21.98 -15.62
C ARG A 155 8.86 -21.27 -16.34
N GLN A 156 8.61 -20.75 -17.54
CA GLN A 156 9.57 -19.91 -18.26
C GLN A 156 8.90 -18.64 -18.78
N VAL A 157 9.67 -17.55 -18.82
CA VAL A 157 9.27 -16.33 -19.51
C VAL A 157 9.38 -16.58 -21.01
N HIS A 158 8.26 -16.61 -21.74
CA HIS A 158 8.32 -16.65 -23.19
C HIS A 158 8.80 -15.29 -23.71
N GLY A 159 9.97 -15.29 -24.35
CA GLY A 159 10.47 -14.14 -25.10
C GLY A 159 9.66 -13.89 -26.38
N ASP A 160 9.58 -12.63 -26.77
CA ASP A 160 9.21 -12.13 -28.11
C ASP A 160 7.75 -12.09 -28.57
N THR A 161 6.76 -12.22 -27.68
CA THR A 161 5.45 -11.64 -28.01
C THR A 161 5.52 -10.14 -27.81
N ARG A 162 5.52 -9.36 -28.91
CA ARG A 162 5.35 -7.90 -28.91
C ARG A 162 4.28 -7.51 -27.88
N PHE A 163 4.74 -7.02 -26.73
CA PHE A 163 3.86 -6.49 -25.71
C PHE A 163 3.21 -5.23 -26.28
N PRO A 164 1.91 -5.04 -26.10
CA PRO A 164 1.29 -3.82 -26.56
C PRO A 164 1.84 -2.59 -25.86
N GLN A 165 2.40 -1.70 -26.68
CA GLN A 165 2.66 -0.32 -26.29
C GLN A 165 1.37 0.30 -25.75
N ARG A 166 1.52 1.25 -24.83
CA ARG A 166 0.46 2.11 -24.25
C ARG A 166 -0.19 3.04 -25.30
N LYS A 167 -0.38 2.56 -26.53
CA LYS A 167 -1.08 3.23 -27.62
C LYS A 167 -2.55 2.85 -27.55
N GLN A 168 -3.41 3.86 -27.68
CA GLN A 168 -4.85 3.67 -27.84
C GLN A 168 -5.13 2.69 -29.00
N PRO A 169 -6.08 1.75 -28.85
CA PRO A 169 -6.46 0.86 -29.94
C PRO A 169 -6.97 1.66 -31.15
N GLN A 170 -6.52 1.29 -32.35
CA GLN A 170 -7.13 1.65 -33.64
C GLN A 170 -8.11 0.56 -34.12
N GLU A 171 -8.67 -0.24 -33.20
CA GLU A 171 -9.76 -1.17 -33.52
C GLU A 171 -11.10 -0.46 -33.33
N PRO A 172 -12.13 -0.73 -34.17
CA PRO A 172 -13.44 -0.14 -33.98
C PRO A 172 -13.94 -0.51 -32.59
N ALA A 173 -14.09 0.50 -31.73
CA ALA A 173 -14.53 0.31 -30.36
C ALA A 173 -15.92 -0.31 -30.38
N VAL A 174 -16.00 -1.60 -30.05
CA VAL A 174 -17.26 -2.19 -29.57
C VAL A 174 -17.69 -1.29 -28.40
N PRO A 175 -18.93 -0.77 -28.37
CA PRO A 175 -19.35 0.14 -27.31
C PRO A 175 -19.19 -0.58 -25.96
N VAL A 176 -18.15 -0.21 -25.21
CA VAL A 176 -17.97 -0.67 -23.84
C VAL A 176 -19.09 0.00 -23.05
N LEU A 177 -20.02 -0.80 -22.52
CA LEU A 177 -21.08 -0.29 -21.66
C LEU A 177 -20.43 0.50 -20.52
N GLU A 178 -20.81 1.78 -20.40
CA GLU A 178 -20.31 2.57 -19.28
C GLU A 178 -20.72 1.93 -17.96
N PRO A 179 -19.82 1.88 -16.95
CA PRO A 179 -20.19 1.36 -15.65
C PRO A 179 -21.32 2.18 -15.05
N THR A 180 -22.30 1.49 -14.44
CA THR A 180 -23.41 2.14 -13.74
C THR A 180 -22.89 3.03 -12.61
N SER A 181 -23.69 3.98 -12.16
CA SER A 181 -23.31 4.83 -11.01
C SER A 181 -23.00 4.02 -9.75
N GLY A 182 -23.73 2.91 -9.52
CA GLY A 182 -23.46 2.00 -8.41
C GLY A 182 -22.10 1.29 -8.55
N GLU A 183 -21.76 0.84 -9.75
CA GLU A 183 -20.46 0.24 -10.06
C GLU A 183 -19.31 1.26 -9.93
N LYS A 184 -19.53 2.50 -10.35
CA LYS A 184 -18.58 3.61 -10.14
C LYS A 184 -18.33 3.86 -8.65
N LEU A 185 -19.36 3.78 -7.80
CA LEU A 185 -19.21 3.90 -6.35
C LEU A 185 -18.42 2.71 -5.76
N ILE A 186 -18.73 1.47 -6.14
CA ILE A 186 -18.01 0.27 -5.69
C ILE A 186 -16.52 0.35 -6.04
N ARG A 187 -16.20 0.73 -7.27
CA ARG A 187 -14.82 0.98 -7.69
C ARG A 187 -14.17 2.10 -6.88
N GLY A 188 -14.93 3.12 -6.49
CA GLY A 188 -14.49 4.19 -5.60
C GLY A 188 -14.12 3.67 -4.20
N ILE A 189 -14.96 2.80 -3.62
CA ILE A 189 -14.69 2.14 -2.33
C ILE A 189 -13.40 1.33 -2.41
N TRP A 190 -13.23 0.50 -3.44
CA TRP A 190 -12.00 -0.28 -3.62
C TRP A 190 -10.76 0.58 -3.77
N ARG A 191 -10.80 1.63 -4.60
CA ARG A 191 -9.67 2.56 -4.74
C ARG A 191 -9.33 3.24 -3.41
N GLN A 192 -10.34 3.57 -2.60
CA GLN A 192 -10.13 4.18 -1.30
C GLN A 192 -9.50 3.19 -0.30
N ILE A 193 -9.96 1.94 -0.26
CA ILE A 193 -9.37 0.89 0.59
C ILE A 193 -7.92 0.61 0.19
N PHE A 194 -7.60 0.51 -1.09
CA PHE A 194 -6.24 0.25 -1.55
C PHE A 194 -5.40 1.53 -1.70
N SER A 195 -5.93 2.68 -1.27
CA SER A 195 -5.15 3.92 -1.18
C SER A 195 -4.28 3.92 0.09
N GLY A 196 -3.15 4.64 0.04
CA GLY A 196 -2.33 4.88 1.23
C GLY A 196 -2.96 5.86 2.25
N ALA A 197 -4.24 6.21 2.10
CA ALA A 197 -4.91 7.15 3.00
C ALA A 197 -5.22 6.48 4.34
N ARG A 198 -4.76 7.07 5.45
CA ARG A 198 -5.03 6.55 6.79
C ARG A 198 -6.32 7.11 7.36
N LEU A 199 -7.28 6.24 7.63
CA LEU A 199 -8.44 6.55 8.47
C LEU A 199 -8.04 6.38 9.94
N SER A 200 -7.52 7.44 10.55
CA SER A 200 -7.19 7.46 11.98
C SER A 200 -7.64 8.76 12.61
N LEU A 201 -7.95 8.70 13.91
CA LEU A 201 -8.24 9.83 14.78
C LEU A 201 -6.97 10.41 15.41
N SER A 202 -5.83 9.71 15.32
CA SER A 202 -4.57 10.16 15.90
C SER A 202 -3.90 11.20 15.01
N GLU A 203 -3.48 12.31 15.60
CA GLU A 203 -2.72 13.33 14.89
C GLU A 203 -1.28 12.85 14.57
N PRO A 204 -0.83 12.96 13.32
CA PRO A 204 0.59 12.88 13.01
C PRO A 204 1.32 14.07 13.66
N ALA A 205 2.55 13.83 14.14
CA ALA A 205 3.41 14.88 14.68
C ALA A 205 3.59 16.03 13.67
N CYS A 206 3.48 17.28 14.15
CA CYS A 206 3.65 18.46 13.31
C CYS A 206 5.14 18.67 13.01
N PRO A 207 5.54 18.93 11.76
CA PRO A 207 6.89 19.40 11.48
C PRO A 207 7.13 20.74 12.19
N SER A 208 8.19 20.83 12.99
CA SER A 208 8.54 22.01 13.79
C SER A 208 9.11 23.19 12.98
N SER A 209 9.18 23.09 11.65
CA SER A 209 9.75 24.10 10.75
C SER A 209 8.89 24.31 9.51
N PHE A 210 8.30 25.51 9.39
CA PHE A 210 7.69 25.99 8.15
C PHE A 210 8.76 26.66 7.29
N GLY A 211 9.10 26.06 6.15
CA GLY A 211 10.11 26.63 5.25
C GLY A 211 10.44 25.83 3.99
N THR A 212 9.94 24.60 3.80
CA THR A 212 10.25 23.79 2.61
C THR A 212 9.01 23.22 1.93
N PHE A 213 9.05 23.03 0.61
CA PHE A 213 7.99 22.36 -0.18
C PHE A 213 7.65 20.95 0.36
N ARG A 214 8.65 20.25 0.90
CA ARG A 214 8.44 18.95 1.55
C ARG A 214 7.60 19.08 2.83
N THR A 215 7.88 20.08 3.66
CA THR A 215 7.09 20.36 4.87
C THR A 215 5.63 20.62 4.52
N ILE A 216 5.35 21.50 3.56
CA ILE A 216 3.96 21.84 3.23
C ILE A 216 3.22 20.64 2.61
N ASN A 217 3.87 19.81 1.80
CA ASN A 217 3.26 18.58 1.29
C ASN A 217 2.89 17.60 2.43
N ALA A 218 3.74 17.47 3.45
CA ALA A 218 3.43 16.67 4.63
C ALA A 218 2.24 17.23 5.41
N VAL A 219 2.15 18.55 5.56
CA VAL A 219 1.02 19.23 6.19
C VAL A 219 -0.26 19.06 5.37
N CYS A 220 -0.21 19.20 4.05
CA CYS A 220 -1.34 18.94 3.16
C CYS A 220 -1.84 17.49 3.29
N LEU A 221 -0.94 16.52 3.32
CA LEU A 221 -1.29 15.11 3.53
C LEU A 221 -1.96 14.92 4.90
N LYS A 222 -1.42 15.52 5.97
CA LYS A 222 -2.01 15.48 7.33
C LYS A 222 -3.46 15.99 7.32
N TYR A 223 -3.70 17.20 6.82
CA TYR A 223 -5.04 17.79 6.84
C TYR A 223 -6.02 17.11 5.86
N SER A 224 -5.53 16.60 4.73
CA SER A 224 -6.34 15.78 3.84
C SER A 224 -6.81 14.50 4.55
N SER A 225 -5.91 13.83 5.27
CA SER A 225 -6.23 12.64 6.07
C SER A 225 -7.23 12.95 7.18
N LEU A 226 -7.01 14.02 7.94
CA LEU A 226 -7.93 14.45 9.01
C LEU A 226 -9.32 14.81 8.48
N SER A 227 -9.39 15.57 7.38
CA SER A 227 -10.66 15.92 6.74
C SER A 227 -11.41 14.68 6.25
N GLN A 228 -10.69 13.70 5.71
CA GLN A 228 -11.27 12.44 5.29
C GLN A 228 -11.77 11.60 6.47
N SER A 229 -10.99 11.46 7.54
CA SER A 229 -11.43 10.79 8.78
C SER A 229 -12.68 11.46 9.35
N ALA A 230 -12.70 12.79 9.43
CA ALA A 230 -13.83 13.55 9.97
C ALA A 230 -15.11 13.36 9.12
N ARG A 231 -15.00 13.40 7.79
CA ARG A 231 -16.14 13.12 6.90
C ARG A 231 -16.65 11.69 7.07
N THR A 232 -15.74 10.74 7.24
CA THR A 232 -16.08 9.33 7.45
C THR A 232 -16.83 9.14 8.76
N LEU A 233 -16.35 9.75 9.84
CA LEU A 233 -17.00 9.78 11.15
C LEU A 233 -18.38 10.42 11.07
N GLU A 234 -18.50 11.56 10.37
CA GLU A 234 -19.78 12.23 10.13
C GLU A 234 -20.78 11.29 9.45
N MET A 235 -20.36 10.57 8.40
CA MET A 235 -21.21 9.60 7.69
C MET A 235 -21.65 8.44 8.60
N ILE A 236 -20.76 7.92 9.46
CA ILE A 236 -21.06 6.87 10.43
C ILE A 236 -22.14 7.34 11.42
N VAL A 237 -21.95 8.52 12.02
CA VAL A 237 -22.90 9.12 12.96
C VAL A 237 -24.24 9.38 12.27
N GLN A 238 -24.23 9.88 11.04
CA GLN A 238 -25.45 10.17 10.28
C GLN A 238 -26.23 8.89 9.94
N ALA A 239 -25.55 7.81 9.53
CA ALA A 239 -26.20 6.52 9.28
C ALA A 239 -26.82 5.94 10.57
N TYR A 240 -26.06 5.96 11.67
CA TYR A 240 -26.56 5.50 12.97
C TYR A 240 -27.69 6.35 13.52
N TRP A 241 -27.65 7.68 13.32
CA TRP A 241 -28.71 8.60 13.70
C TRP A 241 -30.04 8.22 13.04
N VAL A 242 -30.03 7.77 11.77
CA VAL A 242 -31.24 7.31 11.08
C VAL A 242 -31.84 6.08 11.76
N GLU A 243 -31.00 5.14 12.22
CA GLU A 243 -31.47 3.98 12.99
C GLU A 243 -32.15 4.42 14.30
N CYS A 244 -31.50 5.31 15.05
CA CYS A 244 -32.06 5.88 16.29
C CYS A 244 -33.37 6.63 16.05
N TYR A 245 -33.44 7.41 14.97
CA TYR A 245 -34.63 8.17 14.58
C TYR A 245 -35.81 7.25 14.26
N GLU A 246 -35.59 6.15 13.53
CA GLU A 246 -36.64 5.18 13.22
C GLU A 246 -37.06 4.36 14.44
N ALA A 247 -36.11 3.97 15.29
CA ALA A 247 -36.40 3.35 16.58
C ALA A 247 -37.25 4.28 17.47
N ARG A 248 -36.95 5.59 17.47
CA ARG A 248 -37.73 6.58 18.22
C ARG A 248 -39.15 6.73 17.69
N ILE A 249 -39.36 6.69 16.37
CA ILE A 249 -40.70 6.67 15.77
C ILE A 249 -41.48 5.43 16.23
N ALA A 250 -40.85 4.25 16.22
CA ALA A 250 -41.48 3.02 16.68
C ALA A 250 -41.86 3.08 18.16
N ALA A 251 -40.95 3.58 19.02
CA ALA A 251 -41.19 3.78 20.45
C ALA A 251 -42.36 4.75 20.72
N LEU A 252 -42.38 5.91 20.06
CA LEU A 252 -43.48 6.88 20.18
C LEU A 252 -44.83 6.29 19.75
N LYS A 253 -44.85 5.40 18.74
CA LYS A 253 -46.07 4.74 18.31
C LYS A 253 -46.59 3.75 19.36
N LEU A 254 -45.69 3.09 20.10
CA LEU A 254 -46.04 2.21 21.21
C LEU A 254 -46.51 3.00 22.44
N GLU A 255 -45.83 4.10 22.77
CA GLU A 255 -46.20 5.02 23.87
C GLU A 255 -47.54 5.71 23.63
N ARG A 256 -47.86 6.00 22.35
CA ARG A 256 -49.06 6.76 21.95
C ARG A 256 -49.85 6.01 20.87
N PRO A 257 -50.53 4.89 21.20
CA PRO A 257 -51.21 4.06 20.20
C PRO A 257 -52.29 4.81 19.40
N SER A 258 -52.94 5.81 20.03
CA SER A 258 -54.02 6.61 19.46
C SER A 258 -53.58 7.59 18.35
N LYS A 259 -52.31 8.00 18.31
CA LYS A 259 -51.80 8.89 17.26
C LYS A 259 -51.60 8.13 15.94
N SER A 260 -51.91 8.80 14.83
CA SER A 260 -51.60 8.27 13.49
C SER A 260 -50.09 8.14 13.26
N ALA A 261 -49.68 7.29 12.31
CA ALA A 261 -48.26 7.14 11.96
C ALA A 261 -47.63 8.45 11.49
N THR A 262 -48.41 9.35 10.87
CA THR A 262 -47.94 10.66 10.43
C THR A 262 -47.69 11.59 11.61
N GLU A 263 -48.61 11.66 12.56
CA GLU A 263 -48.43 12.49 13.77
C GLU A 263 -47.23 12.05 14.60
N VAL A 264 -47.03 10.73 14.77
CA VAL A 264 -45.86 10.20 15.47
C VAL A 264 -44.55 10.58 14.77
N ARG A 265 -44.50 10.53 13.44
CA ARG A 265 -43.33 11.00 12.68
C ARG A 265 -43.12 12.50 12.85
N MET A 266 -44.18 13.30 12.85
CA MET A 266 -44.08 14.75 13.08
C MET A 266 -43.56 15.06 14.49
N ASP A 267 -43.98 14.31 15.51
CA ASP A 267 -43.46 14.44 16.87
C ASP A 267 -41.95 14.15 16.92
N ALA A 268 -41.51 13.04 16.32
CA ALA A 268 -40.09 12.68 16.25
C ALA A 268 -39.24 13.73 15.50
N ILE A 269 -39.77 14.28 14.40
CA ILE A 269 -39.13 15.37 13.66
C ILE A 269 -38.99 16.62 14.53
N LYS A 270 -40.04 17.02 15.25
CA LYS A 270 -40.01 18.21 16.11
C LYS A 270 -39.00 18.03 17.24
N GLU A 271 -38.97 16.85 17.86
CA GLU A 271 -37.98 16.47 18.88
C GLU A 271 -36.55 16.60 18.30
N ALA A 272 -36.27 15.96 17.16
CA ALA A 272 -34.98 16.06 16.49
C ALA A 272 -34.59 17.50 16.13
N CYS A 273 -35.50 18.27 15.53
CA CYS A 273 -35.27 19.67 15.15
C CYS A 273 -34.95 20.55 16.36
N SER A 274 -35.58 20.31 17.52
CA SER A 274 -35.27 21.06 18.75
C SER A 274 -33.86 20.81 19.27
N ILE A 275 -33.32 19.61 19.08
CA ILE A 275 -31.96 19.26 19.52
C ILE A 275 -30.93 19.78 18.49
N LEU A 276 -31.19 19.55 17.21
CA LEU A 276 -30.29 19.92 16.11
C LEU A 276 -30.30 21.43 15.81
N GLN A 277 -31.27 22.17 16.34
CA GLN A 277 -31.49 23.60 16.03
C GLN A 277 -31.71 23.86 14.53
N TRP A 278 -32.36 22.91 13.84
CA TRP A 278 -32.64 22.98 12.41
C TRP A 278 -34.12 23.15 12.11
N LYS A 279 -34.42 23.78 10.97
CA LYS A 279 -35.79 23.80 10.44
C LYS A 279 -36.17 22.41 9.95
N GLU A 280 -37.45 22.08 10.06
CA GLU A 280 -37.98 20.78 9.60
C GLU A 280 -37.63 20.49 8.13
N LYS A 281 -37.72 21.51 7.25
CA LYS A 281 -37.35 21.37 5.84
C LYS A 281 -35.88 20.96 5.66
N GLU A 282 -34.98 21.52 6.47
CA GLU A 282 -33.55 21.21 6.41
C GLU A 282 -33.27 19.78 6.86
N LEU A 283 -33.87 19.35 7.98
CA LEU A 283 -33.73 17.99 8.49
C LEU A 283 -34.26 16.96 7.46
N ARG A 284 -35.43 17.18 6.87
CA ARG A 284 -35.98 16.27 5.85
C ARG A 284 -35.07 16.13 4.62
N ASN A 285 -34.45 17.22 4.18
CA ASN A 285 -33.53 17.20 3.05
C ASN A 285 -32.26 16.38 3.36
N LYS A 286 -31.70 16.54 4.57
CA LYS A 286 -30.53 15.76 5.02
C LYS A 286 -30.89 14.29 5.26
N LEU A 287 -32.06 14.03 5.84
CA LEU A 287 -32.54 12.67 6.15
C LEU A 287 -32.63 11.78 4.91
N ALA A 288 -33.03 12.31 3.75
CA ALA A 288 -33.05 11.54 2.50
C ALA A 288 -31.66 11.02 2.10
N ILE A 289 -30.61 11.82 2.33
CA ILE A 289 -29.21 11.46 2.04
C ILE A 289 -28.70 10.47 3.09
N TRP A 290 -28.98 10.73 4.37
CA TRP A 290 -28.54 9.89 5.48
C TRP A 290 -29.16 8.49 5.44
N ARG A 291 -30.41 8.37 4.95
CA ARG A 291 -31.01 7.07 4.63
C ARG A 291 -30.19 6.30 3.59
N GLY A 292 -29.70 6.97 2.54
CA GLY A 292 -28.79 6.36 1.58
C GLY A 292 -27.48 5.86 2.21
N TYR A 293 -26.90 6.60 3.16
CA TYR A 293 -25.72 6.14 3.91
C TYR A 293 -26.03 4.87 4.73
N ARG A 294 -27.17 4.88 5.43
CA ARG A 294 -27.63 3.70 6.15
C ARG A 294 -27.87 2.51 5.22
N GLU A 295 -28.54 2.70 4.08
CA GLU A 295 -28.80 1.63 3.09
C GLU A 295 -27.50 1.00 2.57
N ILE A 296 -26.46 1.81 2.28
CA ILE A 296 -25.12 1.31 1.90
C ILE A 296 -24.50 0.48 3.03
N LYS A 297 -24.57 0.98 4.27
CA LYS A 297 -24.07 0.27 5.46
C LYS A 297 -24.84 -1.03 5.72
N ASP A 298 -26.16 -1.02 5.60
CA ASP A 298 -27.03 -2.19 5.84
C ASP A 298 -26.71 -3.30 4.84
N ALA A 299 -26.48 -2.95 3.56
CA ALA A 299 -26.11 -3.90 2.53
C ALA A 299 -24.66 -4.38 2.64
N GLY A 300 -23.69 -3.45 2.65
CA GLY A 300 -22.27 -3.74 2.50
C GLY A 300 -21.43 -3.68 3.79
N GLY A 301 -22.04 -3.45 4.95
CA GLY A 301 -21.35 -3.26 6.22
C GLY A 301 -20.70 -1.87 6.38
N TRP A 302 -20.11 -1.64 7.55
CA TRP A 302 -19.46 -0.36 7.87
C TRP A 302 -18.27 -0.04 6.96
N ALA A 303 -17.49 -1.04 6.53
CA ALA A 303 -16.38 -0.84 5.60
C ALA A 303 -16.85 -0.23 4.27
N SER A 304 -17.99 -0.68 3.74
CA SER A 304 -18.55 -0.10 2.51
C SER A 304 -18.86 1.39 2.65
N LEU A 305 -19.45 1.80 3.78
CA LEU A 305 -19.75 3.21 4.02
C LEU A 305 -18.49 4.03 4.34
N ALA A 306 -17.60 3.50 5.18
CA ALA A 306 -16.43 4.21 5.66
C ALA A 306 -15.48 4.60 4.51
N PHE A 307 -15.32 3.69 3.54
CA PHE A 307 -14.44 3.90 2.40
C PHE A 307 -15.17 4.48 1.16
N ALA A 308 -16.47 4.80 1.25
CA ALA A 308 -17.23 5.45 0.16
C ALA A 308 -16.99 6.97 0.03
N SER A 309 -16.06 7.55 0.79
CA SER A 309 -15.91 9.00 1.03
C SER A 309 -15.88 9.93 -0.21
N SER A 310 -15.56 9.42 -1.40
CA SER A 310 -15.61 10.17 -2.66
C SER A 310 -16.93 9.91 -3.41
N GLY A 311 -17.71 10.96 -3.63
CA GLY A 311 -18.91 10.92 -4.48
C GLY A 311 -20.18 10.33 -3.83
N VAL A 312 -20.08 9.63 -2.69
CA VAL A 312 -21.22 9.03 -1.99
C VAL A 312 -22.34 10.01 -1.65
N TYR A 313 -22.01 11.25 -1.27
CA TYR A 313 -23.01 12.29 -1.02
C TYR A 313 -23.89 12.53 -2.25
N ARG A 314 -23.27 12.69 -3.43
CA ARG A 314 -24.01 12.91 -4.69
C ARG A 314 -24.79 11.66 -5.06
N PHE A 315 -24.21 10.48 -4.88
CA PHE A 315 -24.86 9.20 -5.13
C PHE A 315 -26.15 9.06 -4.30
N CYS A 316 -26.09 9.30 -2.99
CA CYS A 316 -27.26 9.27 -2.11
C CYS A 316 -28.27 10.39 -2.38
N LYS A 317 -27.80 11.60 -2.74
CA LYS A 317 -28.67 12.75 -3.04
C LYS A 317 -29.52 12.53 -4.30
N TYR A 318 -28.90 12.04 -5.37
CA TYR A 318 -29.58 11.86 -6.66
C TYR A 318 -30.18 10.47 -6.83
N ARG A 319 -29.76 9.49 -6.01
CA ARG A 319 -30.19 8.08 -6.04
C ARG A 319 -30.06 7.40 -7.41
N SER A 320 -29.28 7.97 -8.33
CA SER A 320 -29.04 7.41 -9.66
C SER A 320 -28.17 6.15 -9.51
N GLY A 321 -28.72 4.98 -9.83
CA GLY A 321 -28.05 3.68 -9.66
C GLY A 321 -28.18 3.07 -8.27
N PHE A 322 -29.12 3.58 -7.45
CA PHE A 322 -29.47 3.00 -6.14
C PHE A 322 -30.60 1.98 -6.33
N ASP A 323 -30.29 0.82 -6.92
CA ASP A 323 -31.21 -0.27 -7.22
C ASP A 323 -30.89 -1.56 -6.44
N ASP A 324 -31.78 -2.56 -6.50
CA ASP A 324 -31.62 -3.84 -5.80
C ASP A 324 -30.37 -4.60 -6.27
N ALA A 325 -29.96 -4.41 -7.53
CA ALA A 325 -28.76 -5.02 -8.08
C ALA A 325 -27.49 -4.45 -7.42
N PHE A 326 -27.43 -3.13 -7.24
CA PHE A 326 -26.36 -2.45 -6.53
C PHE A 326 -26.29 -2.89 -5.05
N LEU A 327 -27.42 -2.95 -4.35
CA LEU A 327 -27.45 -3.39 -2.95
C LEU A 327 -27.05 -4.86 -2.80
N SER A 328 -27.54 -5.73 -3.68
CA SER A 328 -27.14 -7.13 -3.73
C SER A 328 -25.65 -7.27 -3.99
N ARG A 329 -25.07 -6.41 -4.84
CA ARG A 329 -23.64 -6.39 -5.12
C ARG A 329 -22.83 -5.96 -3.89
N LEU A 330 -23.25 -4.94 -3.16
CA LEU A 330 -22.61 -4.56 -1.89
C LEU A 330 -22.64 -5.71 -0.87
N GLN A 331 -23.77 -6.41 -0.78
CA GLN A 331 -23.90 -7.56 0.11
C GLN A 331 -22.92 -8.68 -0.24
N GLN A 332 -22.77 -9.01 -1.54
CA GLN A 332 -21.78 -9.99 -2.01
C GLN A 332 -20.34 -9.57 -1.71
N LEU A 333 -20.05 -8.27 -1.76
CA LEU A 333 -18.70 -7.73 -1.54
C LEU A 333 -18.39 -7.45 -0.07
N ARG A 334 -19.37 -7.55 0.84
CA ARG A 334 -19.22 -7.19 2.26
C ARG A 334 -17.99 -7.82 2.91
N GLY A 335 -17.87 -9.15 2.90
CA GLY A 335 -16.71 -9.83 3.49
C GLY A 335 -15.40 -9.50 2.77
N SER A 336 -15.46 -9.23 1.46
CA SER A 336 -14.29 -8.82 0.68
C SER A 336 -13.79 -7.44 1.11
N PHE A 337 -14.70 -6.48 1.32
CA PHE A 337 -14.35 -5.15 1.83
C PHE A 337 -13.79 -5.24 3.25
N GLU A 338 -14.39 -6.06 4.12
CA GLU A 338 -13.91 -6.21 5.50
C GLU A 338 -12.51 -6.80 5.58
N VAL A 339 -12.18 -7.84 4.78
CA VAL A 339 -10.81 -8.37 4.70
C VAL A 339 -9.81 -7.28 4.33
N ALA A 340 -10.09 -6.52 3.27
CA ALA A 340 -9.17 -5.51 2.78
C ALA A 340 -9.08 -4.32 3.75
N ALA A 341 -10.20 -3.88 4.32
CA ALA A 341 -10.23 -2.78 5.29
C ALA A 341 -9.48 -3.14 6.58
N ASP A 342 -9.74 -4.32 7.16
CA ASP A 342 -9.10 -4.74 8.42
C ASP A 342 -7.59 -4.96 8.27
N THR A 343 -7.13 -5.55 7.15
CA THR A 343 -5.71 -5.84 6.93
C THR A 343 -4.89 -4.64 6.43
N LEU A 344 -5.51 -3.71 5.69
CA LEU A 344 -4.80 -2.52 5.17
C LEU A 344 -4.95 -1.29 6.08
N HIS A 345 -6.02 -1.22 6.88
CA HIS A 345 -6.33 -0.08 7.74
C HIS A 345 -6.73 -0.52 9.15
N PRO A 346 -5.89 -1.23 9.91
CA PRO A 346 -6.29 -1.90 11.17
C PRO A 346 -6.98 -0.99 12.21
N GLU A 347 -6.77 0.32 12.15
CA GLU A 347 -7.36 1.30 13.06
C GLU A 347 -8.76 1.80 12.62
N TRP A 348 -9.24 1.46 11.42
CA TRP A 348 -10.47 2.06 10.84
C TRP A 348 -11.71 1.83 11.71
N ARG A 349 -11.77 0.69 12.42
CA ARG A 349 -12.89 0.34 13.30
C ARG A 349 -13.01 1.24 14.53
N GLN A 350 -11.95 1.96 14.91
CA GLN A 350 -12.00 2.95 16.01
C GLN A 350 -13.00 4.08 15.71
N LEU A 351 -13.25 4.36 14.43
CA LEU A 351 -14.27 5.35 14.03
C LEU A 351 -15.69 4.96 14.48
N LEU A 352 -15.94 3.69 14.77
CA LEU A 352 -17.25 3.20 15.24
C LEU A 352 -17.46 3.46 16.74
N GLU A 353 -16.42 3.79 17.50
CA GLU A 353 -16.54 4.05 18.94
C GLU A 353 -17.42 5.28 19.24
N VAL A 354 -17.48 6.24 18.31
CA VAL A 354 -18.33 7.45 18.42
C VAL A 354 -19.82 7.13 18.55
N ILE A 355 -20.25 5.99 18.00
CA ILE A 355 -21.63 5.48 18.11
C ILE A 355 -21.75 4.37 19.17
N GLY A 356 -20.74 4.20 20.01
CA GLY A 356 -20.70 3.17 21.06
C GLY A 356 -20.48 1.75 20.55
N GLN A 357 -20.13 1.56 19.28
CA GLN A 357 -19.88 0.24 18.71
C GLN A 357 -18.39 -0.09 18.81
N ARG A 358 -18.06 -1.08 19.65
CA ARG A 358 -16.72 -1.67 19.71
C ARG A 358 -16.73 -2.96 18.90
N SER A 359 -16.08 -2.92 17.74
CA SER A 359 -15.87 -4.10 16.91
C SER A 359 -14.38 -4.46 16.91
N PRO A 360 -13.99 -5.66 17.38
CA PRO A 360 -12.63 -6.12 17.18
C PRO A 360 -12.33 -6.27 15.68
N LEU A 361 -11.05 -6.28 15.33
CA LEU A 361 -10.58 -6.68 14.02
C LEU A 361 -11.02 -8.13 13.76
N GLN A 362 -11.64 -8.37 12.61
CA GLN A 362 -12.06 -9.71 12.20
C GLN A 362 -10.93 -10.42 11.44
N TYR A 363 -10.13 -9.66 10.69
CA TYR A 363 -9.00 -10.15 9.91
C TYR A 363 -7.74 -9.39 10.32
N THR A 364 -6.62 -10.10 10.45
CA THR A 364 -5.33 -9.52 10.85
C THR A 364 -4.23 -10.03 9.93
N GLY A 365 -3.03 -9.44 10.04
CA GLY A 365 -1.91 -9.85 9.21
C GLY A 365 -2.02 -9.35 7.77
N HIS A 366 -1.49 -10.13 6.83
CA HIS A 366 -1.37 -9.73 5.44
C HIS A 366 -2.70 -10.01 4.67
N PRO A 367 -3.17 -9.11 3.78
CA PRO A 367 -4.46 -9.26 3.08
C PRO A 367 -4.61 -10.58 2.32
N HIS A 368 -3.51 -11.14 1.81
CA HIS A 368 -3.52 -12.39 1.03
C HIS A 368 -3.43 -13.66 1.88
N GLU A 369 -3.35 -13.53 3.21
CA GLU A 369 -3.57 -14.67 4.14
C GLU A 369 -5.03 -15.07 4.22
N TRP A 370 -5.93 -14.25 3.66
CA TRP A 370 -7.38 -14.46 3.70
C TRP A 370 -7.91 -14.75 2.30
N VAL A 371 -8.56 -15.91 2.15
CA VAL A 371 -9.16 -16.39 0.91
C VAL A 371 -10.64 -16.08 0.92
N VAL A 372 -11.06 -15.23 -0.02
CA VAL A 372 -12.47 -14.86 -0.20
C VAL A 372 -13.25 -16.01 -0.81
N THR A 373 -14.40 -16.32 -0.22
CA THR A 373 -15.33 -17.36 -0.70
C THR A 373 -16.46 -16.75 -1.54
N GLU A 374 -17.15 -17.56 -2.34
CA GLU A 374 -18.18 -17.10 -3.28
C GLU A 374 -19.41 -16.48 -2.63
N ASN A 375 -19.76 -16.94 -1.43
CA ASN A 375 -20.92 -16.43 -0.71
C ASN A 375 -20.67 -15.04 -0.12
N GLY A 376 -19.41 -14.56 -0.13
CA GLY A 376 -19.04 -13.22 0.32
C GLY A 376 -19.22 -12.99 1.84
N THR A 377 -19.71 -13.98 2.57
CA THR A 377 -20.07 -13.88 3.99
C THR A 377 -18.87 -13.99 4.92
N SER A 378 -17.83 -14.73 4.53
CA SER A 378 -16.59 -14.87 5.31
C SER A 378 -15.40 -15.27 4.44
N ALA A 379 -14.21 -14.85 4.85
CA ALA A 379 -12.95 -15.33 4.29
C ALA A 379 -12.35 -16.43 5.17
N LEU A 380 -11.63 -17.34 4.53
CA LEU A 380 -10.93 -18.45 5.19
C LEU A 380 -9.44 -18.10 5.32
N PRO A 381 -8.76 -18.51 6.40
CA PRO A 381 -7.30 -18.43 6.42
C PRO A 381 -6.73 -19.31 5.30
N LEU A 382 -5.63 -18.89 4.70
CA LEU A 382 -5.02 -19.55 3.55
C LEU A 382 -4.74 -21.04 3.82
N SER A 383 -4.25 -21.37 5.02
CA SER A 383 -4.00 -22.75 5.44
C SER A 383 -5.24 -23.66 5.34
N ALA A 384 -6.44 -23.15 5.64
CA ALA A 384 -7.68 -23.92 5.57
C ALA A 384 -8.05 -24.32 4.13
N THR A 385 -7.46 -23.68 3.12
CA THR A 385 -7.67 -24.01 1.70
C THR A 385 -6.67 -25.03 1.14
N TYR A 386 -5.71 -25.49 1.96
CA TYR A 386 -4.72 -26.51 1.57
C TYR A 386 -4.74 -27.73 2.51
N PRO A 387 -5.90 -28.37 2.79
CA PRO A 387 -5.97 -29.50 3.72
C PRO A 387 -5.23 -30.75 3.21
N HIS A 388 -4.90 -30.79 1.92
CA HIS A 388 -4.19 -31.90 1.28
C HIS A 388 -2.66 -31.82 1.44
N ILE A 389 -2.12 -30.69 1.92
CA ILE A 389 -0.68 -30.55 2.19
C ILE A 389 -0.41 -31.11 3.59
N PRO A 390 0.43 -32.15 3.74
CA PRO A 390 0.73 -32.74 5.05
C PRO A 390 1.45 -31.74 5.97
N GLY A 391 1.08 -31.75 7.25
CA GLY A 391 1.65 -30.86 8.28
C GLY A 391 0.96 -29.49 8.34
N ASP A 392 1.55 -28.57 9.11
CA ASP A 392 1.05 -27.19 9.19
C ASP A 392 1.41 -26.46 7.90
N PHE A 393 0.40 -26.07 7.11
CA PHE A 393 0.62 -25.20 5.96
C PHE A 393 1.09 -23.83 6.45
N VAL A 394 2.38 -23.54 6.24
CA VAL A 394 2.99 -22.23 6.52
C VAL A 394 3.41 -21.59 5.21
N PHE A 395 2.91 -20.37 4.96
CA PHE A 395 3.29 -19.57 3.81
C PHE A 395 3.58 -18.14 4.24
N GLN A 396 4.82 -17.70 4.09
CA GLN A 396 5.26 -16.36 4.44
C GLN A 396 5.11 -15.41 3.25
N PHE A 397 4.34 -14.33 3.42
CA PHE A 397 4.29 -13.25 2.46
C PHE A 397 5.55 -12.37 2.57
N ILE A 398 6.26 -12.20 1.46
CA ILE A 398 7.49 -11.40 1.35
C ILE A 398 7.37 -10.38 0.20
N ASP A 399 7.98 -9.22 0.38
CA ASP A 399 8.02 -8.16 -0.65
C ASP A 399 9.26 -8.27 -1.56
N GLU A 400 10.32 -8.94 -1.08
CA GLU A 400 11.59 -9.10 -1.79
C GLU A 400 12.05 -10.56 -1.74
N SER A 401 12.74 -10.98 -2.81
CA SER A 401 13.28 -12.34 -2.89
C SER A 401 14.49 -12.53 -1.98
N THR A 402 14.61 -13.72 -1.39
CA THR A 402 15.76 -14.12 -0.59
C THR A 402 16.70 -14.99 -1.44
N CYS A 403 18.02 -14.82 -1.28
CA CYS A 403 19.01 -15.57 -2.07
C CYS A 403 19.61 -16.72 -1.26
N ASP A 404 19.76 -17.88 -1.90
CA ASP A 404 20.47 -19.04 -1.38
C ASP A 404 21.98 -18.76 -1.33
N ARG A 405 22.47 -18.43 -0.13
CA ARG A 405 23.89 -18.12 0.10
C ARG A 405 24.79 -19.35 0.04
N ASP A 406 24.24 -20.55 0.21
CA ASP A 406 25.01 -21.79 0.10
C ASP A 406 25.27 -22.15 -1.36
N VAL A 407 24.35 -21.80 -2.26
CA VAL A 407 24.48 -21.99 -3.70
C VAL A 407 25.24 -20.84 -4.38
N PHE A 408 25.01 -19.59 -3.98
CA PHE A 408 25.54 -18.41 -4.67
C PHE A 408 26.54 -17.57 -3.86
N GLY A 409 26.82 -17.93 -2.62
CA GLY A 409 27.70 -17.17 -1.75
C GLY A 409 27.14 -15.78 -1.41
N ALA A 410 27.93 -14.74 -1.67
CA ALA A 410 27.53 -13.35 -1.46
C ALA A 410 26.93 -12.68 -2.71
N GLU A 411 26.98 -13.33 -3.87
CA GLU A 411 26.51 -12.77 -5.12
C GLU A 411 25.01 -13.00 -5.31
N ASP A 412 24.31 -12.01 -5.87
CA ASP A 412 22.94 -12.20 -6.36
C ASP A 412 23.01 -12.67 -7.81
N PRO A 413 22.56 -13.90 -8.14
CA PRO A 413 22.66 -14.45 -9.50
C PRO A 413 21.79 -13.69 -10.52
N ARG A 414 20.89 -12.82 -10.06
CA ARG A 414 20.07 -11.95 -10.90
C ARG A 414 20.83 -10.71 -11.37
N GLN A 415 21.95 -10.37 -10.73
CA GLN A 415 22.78 -9.25 -11.14
C GLN A 415 23.39 -9.56 -12.51
N VAL A 416 23.17 -8.66 -13.47
CA VAL A 416 23.66 -8.83 -14.83
C VAL A 416 25.07 -8.24 -14.94
N PRO A 417 26.10 -9.04 -15.26
CA PRO A 417 27.43 -8.50 -15.52
C PRO A 417 27.41 -7.50 -16.68
N ASP A 418 28.32 -6.53 -16.64
CA ASP A 418 28.57 -5.54 -17.71
C ASP A 418 27.39 -4.62 -18.06
N LEU A 419 26.36 -4.56 -17.21
CA LEU A 419 25.25 -3.63 -17.34
C LEU A 419 25.45 -2.44 -16.40
N ASP A 420 25.30 -1.21 -16.91
CA ASP A 420 25.15 -0.03 -16.04
C ASP A 420 23.85 -0.18 -15.22
N PRO A 421 23.94 -0.35 -13.89
CA PRO A 421 22.78 -0.59 -13.06
C PRO A 421 21.76 0.53 -13.15
N HIS A 422 22.20 1.78 -13.35
CA HIS A 422 21.36 2.94 -13.30
C HIS A 422 20.73 3.31 -14.65
N THR A 423 20.97 2.56 -15.72
CA THR A 423 20.39 2.87 -17.03
C THR A 423 19.36 1.82 -17.44
N CYS A 424 18.11 2.26 -17.63
CA CYS A 424 17.03 1.37 -18.07
C CYS A 424 17.26 0.83 -19.48
N ARG A 425 17.23 -0.49 -19.66
CA ARG A 425 17.40 -1.14 -20.98
C ARG A 425 16.26 -0.90 -21.96
N GLN A 426 15.08 -0.49 -21.48
CA GLN A 426 13.89 -0.30 -22.30
C GLN A 426 13.69 1.15 -22.76
N CYS A 427 13.89 2.13 -21.86
CA CYS A 427 13.67 3.54 -22.16
C CYS A 427 14.95 4.39 -22.12
N HIS A 428 16.09 3.80 -21.75
CA HIS A 428 17.40 4.46 -21.64
C HIS A 428 17.44 5.62 -20.65
N GLN A 429 16.47 5.70 -19.74
CA GLN A 429 16.43 6.70 -18.66
C GLN A 429 17.09 6.19 -17.39
N HIS A 430 17.54 7.14 -16.57
CA HIS A 430 18.14 6.89 -15.27
C HIS A 430 17.16 6.21 -14.30
N GLN A 431 17.60 5.15 -13.63
CA GLN A 431 16.89 4.39 -12.62
C GLN A 431 17.41 4.73 -11.23
N SER A 432 16.50 4.98 -10.30
CA SER A 432 16.82 5.18 -8.89
C SER A 432 15.61 4.84 -8.03
N ASP A 433 15.84 4.33 -6.82
CA ASP A 433 14.76 4.23 -5.83
C ASP A 433 14.41 5.59 -5.21
N ASN A 434 15.29 6.59 -5.38
CA ASN A 434 14.96 7.96 -5.03
C ASN A 434 14.08 8.59 -6.13
N VAL A 435 12.82 8.87 -5.78
CA VAL A 435 11.81 9.47 -6.66
C VAL A 435 12.29 10.76 -7.34
N GLN A 436 13.14 11.55 -6.69
CA GLN A 436 13.65 12.81 -7.24
C GLN A 436 14.76 12.60 -8.28
N LEU A 437 15.46 11.47 -8.23
CA LEU A 437 16.55 11.13 -9.16
C LEU A 437 16.09 10.18 -10.27
N ASN A 438 15.01 9.44 -10.03
CA ASN A 438 14.48 8.49 -11.00
C ASN A 438 13.89 9.22 -12.22
N ARG A 439 14.24 8.76 -13.41
CA ARG A 439 13.67 9.22 -14.68
C ARG A 439 12.98 8.08 -15.46
N CYS A 440 13.11 6.84 -14.99
CA CYS A 440 12.50 5.68 -15.64
C CYS A 440 11.03 5.51 -15.24
N MET A 441 10.14 5.49 -16.25
CA MET A 441 8.68 5.33 -16.11
C MET A 441 8.13 4.07 -16.79
N CYS A 442 8.97 3.05 -17.03
CA CYS A 442 8.53 1.80 -17.67
C CYS A 442 7.48 1.04 -16.85
N PHE A 443 7.69 0.92 -15.53
CA PHE A 443 6.79 0.22 -14.61
C PHE A 443 6.68 0.95 -13.26
N PRO A 444 6.08 2.16 -13.27
CA PRO A 444 6.06 3.05 -12.10
C PRO A 444 5.21 2.52 -10.94
N SER A 445 4.34 1.53 -11.19
CA SER A 445 3.56 0.85 -10.15
C SER A 445 4.42 -0.03 -9.24
N LEU A 446 5.59 -0.49 -9.71
CA LEU A 446 6.48 -1.37 -8.96
C LEU A 446 7.82 -0.69 -8.60
N TYR A 447 8.30 0.24 -9.42
CA TYR A 447 9.66 0.76 -9.32
C TYR A 447 9.72 2.29 -9.40
N GLY A 448 10.65 2.89 -8.65
CA GLY A 448 11.00 4.31 -8.72
C GLY A 448 9.94 5.30 -8.18
N ASN A 449 8.84 4.79 -7.62
CA ASN A 449 7.78 5.57 -6.98
C ASN A 449 7.29 4.87 -5.69
N PRO A 450 6.59 5.57 -4.79
CA PRO A 450 5.95 4.95 -3.63
C PRO A 450 5.02 3.82 -4.06
N LYS A 451 5.26 2.63 -3.54
CA LYS A 451 4.46 1.44 -3.84
C LYS A 451 3.09 1.56 -3.18
N SER A 452 2.03 1.24 -3.92
CA SER A 452 0.69 1.04 -3.36
C SER A 452 0.30 -0.42 -3.57
N PRO A 453 -0.37 -1.07 -2.61
CA PRO A 453 -0.80 -2.45 -2.78
C PRO A 453 -1.78 -2.52 -3.97
N PRO A 454 -1.57 -3.45 -4.92
CA PRO A 454 -2.50 -3.60 -6.02
C PRO A 454 -3.86 -4.10 -5.47
N PRO A 455 -4.99 -3.68 -6.05
CA PRO A 455 -6.33 -4.03 -5.57
C PRO A 455 -6.67 -5.49 -5.91
N LEU A 456 -5.99 -6.42 -5.26
CA LEU A 456 -6.04 -7.86 -5.51
C LEU A 456 -6.45 -8.60 -4.24
N GLN A 457 -7.23 -9.67 -4.41
CA GLN A 457 -7.55 -10.60 -3.33
C GLN A 457 -7.37 -12.03 -3.81
N ILE A 458 -7.07 -12.92 -2.86
CA ILE A 458 -7.07 -14.36 -3.11
C ILE A 458 -8.51 -14.86 -2.97
N PHE A 459 -8.95 -15.70 -3.88
CA PHE A 459 -10.28 -16.30 -3.85
C PHE A 459 -10.20 -17.80 -4.10
N GLN A 460 -11.19 -18.54 -3.60
CA GLN A 460 -11.29 -19.98 -3.87
C GLN A 460 -11.97 -20.22 -5.22
N THR A 461 -11.31 -20.97 -6.10
CA THR A 461 -11.83 -21.33 -7.43
C THR A 461 -12.85 -22.47 -7.35
N LYS A 462 -13.81 -22.49 -8.28
CA LYS A 462 -14.82 -23.57 -8.36
C LYS A 462 -14.32 -24.86 -9.01
N ASN A 463 -13.27 -24.79 -9.81
CA ASN A 463 -12.95 -25.81 -10.82
C ASN A 463 -11.68 -26.60 -10.50
N GLY A 464 -11.34 -26.76 -9.22
CA GLY A 464 -10.23 -27.60 -8.78
C GLY A 464 -8.84 -26.97 -8.95
N LYS A 465 -8.72 -25.72 -9.42
CA LYS A 465 -7.47 -24.94 -9.42
C LYS A 465 -7.03 -24.49 -8.01
N ASN A 466 -7.77 -24.92 -6.98
CA ASN A 466 -7.69 -24.46 -5.60
C ASN A 466 -7.94 -22.95 -5.46
N ASN A 467 -6.90 -22.14 -5.25
CA ASN A 467 -7.03 -20.68 -5.12
C ASN A 467 -6.64 -19.97 -6.41
N GLY A 468 -7.19 -18.77 -6.60
CA GLY A 468 -6.84 -17.84 -7.66
C GLY A 468 -6.64 -16.44 -7.12
N VAL A 469 -6.20 -15.53 -7.99
CA VAL A 469 -6.11 -14.10 -7.68
C VAL A 469 -7.15 -13.36 -8.49
N LEU A 470 -7.99 -12.57 -7.85
CA LEU A 470 -8.89 -11.65 -8.56
C LEU A 470 -8.43 -10.20 -8.38
N THR A 471 -8.74 -9.37 -9.37
CA THR A 471 -8.64 -7.92 -9.21
C THR A 471 -9.98 -7.28 -8.85
N ARG A 472 -9.98 -6.26 -8.00
CA ARG A 472 -11.17 -5.49 -7.59
C ARG A 472 -11.34 -4.18 -8.33
N CYS A 473 -10.32 -3.78 -9.08
CA CYS A 473 -10.36 -2.63 -9.97
C CYS A 473 -9.95 -3.07 -11.36
N GLU A 474 -10.35 -2.27 -12.35
CA GLU A 474 -9.83 -2.45 -13.70
C GLU A 474 -8.32 -2.18 -13.74
N LEU A 475 -7.59 -3.05 -14.41
CA LEU A 475 -6.15 -2.95 -14.60
C LEU A 475 -5.86 -2.61 -16.07
N GLU A 476 -5.29 -1.43 -16.29
CA GLU A 476 -4.89 -0.99 -17.63
C GLU A 476 -3.86 -1.92 -18.25
N ARG A 477 -3.98 -2.16 -19.54
CA ARG A 477 -3.02 -2.90 -20.36
C ARG A 477 -1.61 -2.31 -20.24
N GLY A 478 -0.62 -3.19 -20.06
CA GLY A 478 0.78 -2.81 -19.91
C GLY A 478 1.18 -2.40 -18.49
N THR A 479 0.24 -2.43 -17.54
CA THR A 479 0.56 -2.18 -16.13
C THR A 479 1.23 -3.40 -15.51
N ALA A 480 2.36 -3.19 -14.83
CA ALA A 480 2.94 -4.23 -13.99
C ALA A 480 2.22 -4.27 -12.64
N ILE A 481 1.80 -5.46 -12.22
CA ILE A 481 0.96 -5.64 -11.03
C ILE A 481 1.68 -6.31 -9.87
N GLY A 482 2.80 -6.99 -10.11
CA GLY A 482 3.64 -7.57 -9.07
C GLY A 482 4.90 -8.20 -9.63
N GLU A 483 5.94 -8.24 -8.81
CA GLU A 483 7.16 -9.03 -9.04
C GLU A 483 6.94 -10.48 -8.58
N PHE A 484 7.45 -11.44 -9.33
CA PHE A 484 7.50 -12.84 -8.94
C PHE A 484 8.67 -13.03 -7.96
N VAL A 485 8.38 -12.89 -6.66
CA VAL A 485 9.37 -12.98 -5.59
C VAL A 485 9.33 -14.33 -4.89
N GLY A 486 10.47 -14.81 -4.39
CA GLY A 486 10.56 -16.08 -3.68
C GLY A 486 11.99 -16.37 -3.24
N TYR A 487 12.28 -17.65 -2.99
CA TYR A 487 13.62 -18.12 -2.69
C TYR A 487 14.41 -18.36 -3.98
N ILE A 488 15.54 -17.68 -4.14
CA ILE A 488 16.40 -17.76 -5.33
C ILE A 488 17.47 -18.82 -5.11
N THR A 489 17.44 -19.88 -5.92
CA THR A 489 18.36 -21.04 -5.82
C THR A 489 18.57 -21.69 -7.20
N ARG A 490 19.15 -22.89 -7.25
CA ARG A 490 19.27 -23.77 -8.44
C ARG A 490 19.06 -25.22 -8.04
N GLY A 491 18.74 -26.07 -9.02
CA GLY A 491 18.73 -27.52 -8.84
C GLY A 491 17.45 -28.08 -8.21
N ILE A 492 16.40 -27.28 -8.03
CA ILE A 492 15.08 -27.79 -7.65
C ILE A 492 14.46 -28.48 -8.87
N GLU A 493 14.08 -29.74 -8.69
CA GLU A 493 13.41 -30.56 -9.70
C GLU A 493 12.01 -31.01 -9.22
N GLY A 494 11.12 -31.35 -10.15
CA GLY A 494 9.77 -31.87 -9.85
C GLY A 494 8.81 -30.90 -9.14
N MET A 495 9.21 -29.64 -8.92
CA MET A 495 8.41 -28.62 -8.24
C MET A 495 8.12 -27.43 -9.15
N ASP A 496 7.17 -26.59 -8.74
CA ASP A 496 6.83 -25.36 -9.46
C ASP A 496 7.83 -24.25 -9.14
N VAL A 497 8.72 -23.95 -10.08
CA VAL A 497 9.72 -22.89 -9.98
C VAL A 497 9.71 -22.02 -11.24
N MET A 498 10.08 -20.75 -11.08
CA MET A 498 10.25 -19.81 -12.18
C MET A 498 11.72 -19.69 -12.56
N VAL A 499 12.06 -19.82 -13.85
CA VAL A 499 13.46 -19.71 -14.30
C VAL A 499 13.76 -18.31 -14.80
N GLY A 500 14.84 -17.72 -14.28
CA GLY A 500 15.47 -16.52 -14.80
C GLY A 500 16.94 -16.75 -15.18
N GLY A 501 17.63 -15.69 -15.55
CA GLY A 501 19.03 -15.71 -15.94
C GLY A 501 19.27 -16.04 -17.41
N SER A 502 20.55 -16.00 -17.80
CA SER A 502 21.01 -16.43 -19.12
C SER A 502 21.20 -17.95 -19.16
N HIS A 503 21.42 -18.51 -20.35
CA HIS A 503 21.78 -19.94 -20.49
C HIS A 503 23.03 -20.33 -19.69
N GLU A 504 23.98 -19.39 -19.54
CA GLU A 504 25.23 -19.62 -18.80
C GLU A 504 25.06 -19.44 -17.30
N ARG A 505 24.15 -18.55 -16.87
CA ARG A 505 23.88 -18.25 -15.46
C ARG A 505 22.38 -18.33 -15.14
N PRO A 506 21.73 -19.50 -15.26
CA PRO A 506 20.30 -19.64 -14.99
C PRO A 506 20.02 -19.55 -13.49
N TYR A 507 18.90 -19.08 -13.01
CA TYR A 507 18.51 -19.27 -11.60
C TYR A 507 17.04 -19.65 -11.51
N GLN A 508 16.63 -20.19 -10.37
CA GLN A 508 15.25 -20.54 -10.08
C GLN A 508 14.72 -19.64 -8.97
N ILE A 509 13.48 -19.18 -9.10
CA ILE A 509 12.70 -18.55 -8.04
C ILE A 509 11.67 -19.57 -7.58
N TYR A 510 11.81 -20.06 -6.36
CA TYR A 510 10.93 -21.02 -5.75
C TYR A 510 10.02 -20.34 -4.73
N GLN A 511 8.71 -20.49 -4.92
CA GLN A 511 7.71 -19.92 -4.02
C GLN A 511 7.13 -20.95 -3.05
N GLY A 512 7.90 -21.94 -2.58
CA GLY A 512 7.38 -23.07 -1.78
C GLY A 512 6.65 -22.67 -0.51
N GLN A 513 7.40 -22.19 0.48
CA GLN A 513 6.91 -21.74 1.80
C GLN A 513 6.93 -20.21 1.95
N MET A 514 7.41 -19.48 0.94
CA MET A 514 7.46 -18.03 0.95
C MET A 514 7.24 -17.47 -0.45
N GLY A 515 6.72 -16.26 -0.55
CA GLY A 515 6.49 -15.57 -1.82
C GLY A 515 5.47 -14.47 -1.65
N ASN A 516 4.74 -14.14 -2.72
CA ASN A 516 3.63 -13.19 -2.64
C ASN A 516 2.40 -13.73 -3.39
N PHE A 517 1.42 -12.86 -3.67
CA PHE A 517 0.21 -13.25 -4.38
C PHE A 517 0.45 -13.93 -5.74
N THR A 518 1.60 -13.71 -6.38
CA THR A 518 1.92 -14.29 -7.69
C THR A 518 1.96 -15.82 -7.67
N ARG A 519 2.18 -16.44 -6.50
CA ARG A 519 2.08 -17.89 -6.28
C ARG A 519 0.71 -18.46 -6.65
N PHE A 520 -0.34 -17.67 -6.42
CA PHE A 520 -1.74 -18.09 -6.60
C PHE A 520 -2.31 -17.68 -7.96
N VAL A 521 -1.52 -17.05 -8.83
CA VAL A 521 -1.97 -16.68 -10.18
C VAL A 521 -2.02 -17.93 -11.06
N ASN A 522 -3.23 -18.31 -11.47
CA ASN A 522 -3.49 -19.55 -12.19
C ASN A 522 -3.06 -19.51 -13.66
N HIS A 523 -2.99 -20.70 -14.25
CA HIS A 523 -2.81 -20.83 -15.68
C HIS A 523 -4.10 -20.57 -16.48
N SER A 524 -3.96 -19.93 -17.64
CA SER A 524 -4.91 -20.02 -18.74
C SER A 524 -4.20 -20.19 -20.08
N CYS A 525 -4.79 -20.99 -20.99
CA CYS A 525 -4.35 -21.06 -22.39
C CYS A 525 -4.73 -19.80 -23.19
N ARG A 526 -5.64 -18.97 -22.67
CA ARG A 526 -5.95 -17.62 -23.16
C ARG A 526 -5.72 -16.60 -22.02
N PRO A 527 -4.47 -16.35 -21.64
CA PRO A 527 -4.17 -15.57 -20.45
C PRO A 527 -4.40 -14.06 -20.66
N ASN A 528 -4.81 -13.40 -19.58
CA ASN A 528 -5.02 -11.94 -19.52
C ASN A 528 -3.82 -11.19 -18.89
N CYS A 529 -2.83 -11.91 -18.40
CA CYS A 529 -1.54 -11.40 -17.94
C CYS A 529 -0.40 -12.21 -18.55
N GLN A 530 0.84 -11.73 -18.41
CA GLN A 530 2.02 -12.52 -18.77
C GLN A 530 3.22 -12.14 -17.91
N PHE A 531 4.16 -13.07 -17.80
CA PHE A 531 5.47 -12.79 -17.23
C PHE A 531 6.32 -11.98 -18.21
N GLN A 532 7.10 -11.05 -17.67
CA GLN A 532 8.04 -10.24 -18.42
C GLN A 532 9.32 -10.04 -17.61
N ARG A 533 10.47 -10.17 -18.28
CA ARG A 533 11.76 -9.77 -17.71
C ARG A 533 11.88 -8.26 -17.72
N PHE A 534 12.27 -7.69 -16.59
CA PHE A 534 12.60 -6.29 -16.45
C PHE A 534 13.89 -6.14 -15.65
N TYR A 535 14.71 -5.16 -16.00
CA TYR A 535 15.98 -4.90 -15.31
C TYR A 535 15.82 -3.59 -14.56
N TRP A 536 15.96 -3.66 -13.24
CA TRP A 536 15.90 -2.51 -12.34
C TRP A 536 17.15 -2.49 -11.48
N LEU A 537 17.93 -1.41 -11.54
CA LEU A 537 19.16 -1.25 -10.77
C LEU A 537 20.15 -2.41 -10.99
N GLY A 538 20.31 -2.83 -12.25
CA GLY A 538 21.22 -3.92 -12.63
C GLY A 538 20.74 -5.34 -12.28
N ILE A 539 19.61 -5.48 -11.59
CA ILE A 539 19.04 -6.77 -11.19
C ILE A 539 17.94 -7.20 -12.16
N GLU A 540 18.01 -8.42 -12.67
CA GLU A 540 16.92 -9.05 -13.41
C GLU A 540 15.74 -9.35 -12.48
N ARG A 541 14.55 -8.89 -12.88
CA ARG A 541 13.28 -9.10 -12.19
C ARG A 541 12.31 -9.78 -13.16
N ILE A 542 11.49 -10.70 -12.66
CA ILE A 542 10.38 -11.27 -13.41
C ILE A 542 9.10 -10.66 -12.87
N ILE A 543 8.39 -9.92 -13.70
CA ILE A 543 7.17 -9.19 -13.31
C ILE A 543 5.96 -9.73 -14.06
N ILE A 544 4.78 -9.59 -13.46
CA ILE A 544 3.50 -9.86 -14.13
C ILE A 544 2.98 -8.56 -14.70
N VAL A 545 2.74 -8.55 -16.02
CA VAL A 545 2.22 -7.39 -16.76
C VAL A 545 0.88 -7.76 -17.39
N THR A 546 -0.08 -6.86 -17.29
CA THR A 546 -1.48 -7.08 -17.70
C THR A 546 -1.69 -6.84 -19.20
N ARG A 547 -2.69 -7.52 -19.77
CA ARG A 547 -3.19 -7.27 -21.14
C ARG A 547 -4.44 -6.38 -21.17
N GLY A 548 -4.81 -5.80 -20.02
CA GLY A 548 -6.11 -5.17 -19.79
C GLY A 548 -7.02 -6.18 -19.10
N VAL A 549 -7.36 -5.92 -17.84
CA VAL A 549 -8.18 -6.84 -17.03
C VAL A 549 -9.32 -6.05 -16.41
N ALA A 550 -10.56 -6.51 -16.63
CA ALA A 550 -11.74 -5.92 -16.03
C ALA A 550 -11.76 -6.13 -14.51
N ALA A 551 -12.45 -5.25 -13.79
CA ALA A 551 -12.73 -5.46 -12.37
C ALA A 551 -13.45 -6.79 -12.15
N ASP A 552 -13.16 -7.44 -11.03
CA ASP A 552 -13.67 -8.74 -10.59
C ASP A 552 -13.29 -9.94 -11.46
N ALA A 553 -12.35 -9.79 -12.40
CA ALA A 553 -11.81 -10.90 -13.18
C ALA A 553 -10.64 -11.61 -12.47
N GLU A 554 -10.52 -12.92 -12.67
CA GLU A 554 -9.35 -13.71 -12.27
C GLU A 554 -8.13 -13.34 -13.14
N LEU A 555 -6.97 -13.17 -12.49
CA LEU A 555 -5.69 -13.02 -13.15
C LEU A 555 -5.15 -14.38 -13.57
N THR A 556 -4.75 -14.49 -14.84
CA THR A 556 -4.21 -15.74 -15.40
C THR A 556 -3.01 -15.48 -16.29
N VAL A 557 -2.06 -16.43 -16.28
CA VAL A 557 -0.82 -16.38 -17.07
C VAL A 557 -0.61 -17.68 -17.85
N ASP A 558 0.27 -17.66 -18.85
CA ASP A 558 0.74 -18.89 -19.48
C ASP A 558 1.89 -19.49 -18.66
N TYR A 559 1.78 -20.75 -18.26
CA TYR A 559 2.82 -21.45 -17.49
C TYR A 559 3.94 -22.02 -18.37
N SER A 560 3.81 -21.95 -19.71
CA SER A 560 4.71 -22.58 -20.70
C SER A 560 4.56 -24.08 -20.84
N ASN A 561 4.85 -24.60 -22.02
CA ASN A 561 4.77 -26.04 -22.32
C ASN A 561 5.64 -26.86 -21.37
N HIS A 562 6.82 -26.32 -21.03
CA HIS A 562 7.80 -26.98 -20.17
C HIS A 562 7.21 -27.37 -18.79
N TYR A 563 6.41 -26.47 -18.19
CA TYR A 563 5.67 -26.75 -16.96
C TYR A 563 4.76 -27.99 -17.08
N TRP A 564 4.01 -28.08 -18.18
CA TRP A 564 3.01 -29.12 -18.40
C TRP A 564 3.61 -30.46 -18.81
N GLU A 565 4.74 -30.46 -19.52
CA GLU A 565 5.42 -31.69 -19.94
C GLU A 565 6.06 -32.44 -18.74
N GLN A 566 6.34 -31.73 -17.65
CA GLN A 566 7.15 -32.23 -16.53
C GLN A 566 6.35 -32.46 -15.25
N LEU A 567 5.12 -31.94 -15.17
CA LEU A 567 4.22 -32.17 -14.06
C LEU A 567 3.07 -33.05 -14.55
N ASP A 568 2.78 -34.15 -13.85
CA ASP A 568 1.60 -34.98 -14.12
C ASP A 568 0.34 -34.25 -13.62
N LYS A 569 -0.02 -33.16 -14.33
CA LYS A 569 -1.13 -32.27 -14.01
C LYS A 569 -1.99 -32.04 -15.24
N LYS A 570 -3.30 -31.98 -15.01
CA LYS A 570 -4.28 -31.62 -16.04
C LYS A 570 -4.54 -30.12 -16.02
N CYS A 571 -4.60 -29.49 -17.19
CA CYS A 571 -5.01 -28.09 -17.29
C CYS A 571 -6.52 -27.96 -17.09
N LEU A 572 -6.91 -27.09 -16.15
CA LEU A 572 -8.31 -26.80 -15.78
C LEU A 572 -8.69 -25.36 -16.14
N CYS A 573 -8.11 -24.78 -17.21
CA CYS A 573 -8.38 -23.39 -17.58
C CYS A 573 -9.77 -23.16 -18.18
N GLY A 574 -10.40 -24.20 -18.74
CA GLY A 574 -11.75 -24.12 -19.33
C GLY A 574 -11.83 -23.40 -20.68
N GLU A 575 -10.71 -22.92 -21.22
CA GLU A 575 -10.68 -22.24 -22.53
C GLU A 575 -10.91 -23.24 -23.67
N ALA A 576 -11.70 -22.86 -24.67
CA ALA A 576 -11.95 -23.69 -25.85
C ALA A 576 -10.65 -24.00 -26.63
N CYS A 577 -9.66 -23.10 -26.57
CA CYS A 577 -8.34 -23.27 -27.16
C CYS A 577 -7.32 -23.96 -26.21
N CYS A 578 -7.79 -24.75 -25.23
CA CYS A 578 -6.91 -25.40 -24.25
C CYS A 578 -5.93 -26.38 -24.93
N ARG A 579 -4.63 -26.05 -24.86
CA ARG A 579 -3.54 -26.85 -25.45
C ARG A 579 -3.25 -28.15 -24.69
N TYR A 580 -3.72 -28.26 -23.46
CA TYR A 580 -3.38 -29.37 -22.54
C TYR A 580 -4.62 -30.12 -22.07
N SER A 581 -5.71 -30.05 -22.84
CA SER A 581 -6.85 -30.94 -22.63
C SER A 581 -6.45 -32.33 -23.10
N ARG A 582 -6.41 -33.32 -22.20
CA ARG A 582 -6.36 -34.72 -22.65
C ARG A 582 -7.70 -35.00 -23.34
N SER A 583 -7.68 -35.19 -24.67
CA SER A 583 -8.78 -35.82 -25.39
C SER A 583 -9.02 -37.19 -24.77
N GLY A 584 -10.29 -37.52 -24.50
CA GLY A 584 -10.67 -38.77 -23.86
C GLY A 584 -10.11 -39.99 -24.60
N SER A 585 -9.37 -40.80 -23.86
CA SER A 585 -9.14 -42.21 -24.17
C SER A 585 -9.44 -42.96 -22.88
N GLU A 586 -10.73 -43.23 -22.64
CA GLU A 586 -11.28 -44.28 -21.78
C GLU A 586 -12.82 -44.21 -21.88
N LEU A 587 -13.29 -44.62 -23.04
CA LEU A 587 -14.61 -45.22 -23.27
C LEU A 587 -14.35 -46.37 -24.24
N GLU A 588 -13.80 -47.46 -23.73
CA GLU A 588 -13.97 -48.82 -24.24
C GLU A 588 -14.19 -49.76 -23.06
#